data_AF-A0AAW3DBU5-F1
#
_entry.id   AF-A0AAW3DBU5-F1
#
_cell.length_a   1.000
_cell.length_b   1.000
_cell.length_c   1.000
_cell.angle_alpha   90.00
_cell.angle_beta   90.00
_cell.angle_gamma   90.00
#
_symmetry.space_group_name_H-M   'P 1'
#
loop_
_entity.id
_entity.type
_entity.pdbx_description
1 polymer ?
#
loop_
_entity_poly.entity_id
_entity_poly.type
_entity_poly.pdbx_seq_one_letter_code
_entity_poly.pdbx_strand_id
1 'polypeptide(L)'
;MKKKLLLSALTLSAITPTLTFAHGALSYPESRQMYCMNSTSWDGGNDPVCKAIAAAGAQAVWTDWSGVAQGDANARFKNPQTANILESHAAAASSSGVCSGANSKYSILDDASIDWQAHATKINIQDQKDMKYSVTAPHKTAYDLGFGKGYLALYITDNSWKPGQEVTKANLVHLCTYEPSADGNSPMQTGIDGKVESFKCEIPNTVSNGPHVIYSIWQRSDSAEAFYSCSDIDIINSQPVEINWNKYLEMPMYVLNIGDKVLFSANIDGKSVSKSIEITEENKNDWQYDLAEKINSSSDIVQAGKLNSKNKIEPQHNNENIIYINSQESAKVSDITFKHEEGQQPEPEHYDFAPIAAMNKSSNVIYDIPSLKVGDKLVFRLFNNKTNLLTNVKSGNTDIDKIALKITDKNIGKWQFALARKFNDKSTVKDKVVIGYLNDDEVSPSNSKNANAVYAIKSALDSGDNYSWTIDIRSSEDPQPEPEPTPSDNYIYPEGIGSYELGTIVISDNKEFKCKVPSWCNNEAYKPLGIYSSAAWEDMSEQPEPGPTPEGTWDKNKVYTEQDKPVTLEGITYKANYWTQGDDPRKNNCQYGCPWTKV
;
A
#
# COMPACT_ATOMS: atom_id res chain seq x y z
N MET A 1 18.81 -63.13 20.44
CA MET A 1 17.66 -62.21 20.29
C MET A 1 18.06 -60.83 20.81
N LYS A 2 18.31 -59.85 19.93
CA LYS A 2 18.60 -58.46 20.29
C LYS A 2 17.67 -57.57 19.47
N LYS A 3 16.63 -57.00 20.09
CA LYS A 3 15.73 -56.03 19.45
C LYS A 3 16.41 -54.66 19.46
N LYS A 4 16.67 -54.09 18.28
CA LYS A 4 17.16 -52.72 18.10
C LYS A 4 16.00 -51.74 18.28
N LEU A 5 16.15 -50.79 19.20
CA LEU A 5 15.33 -49.59 19.31
C LEU A 5 15.63 -48.68 18.10
N LEU A 6 14.60 -48.26 17.37
CA LEU A 6 14.67 -47.16 16.41
C LEU A 6 14.16 -45.89 17.10
N LEU A 7 15.06 -44.92 17.31
CA LEU A 7 14.71 -43.56 17.68
C LEU A 7 14.19 -42.86 16.41
N SER A 8 12.91 -42.50 16.37
CA SER A 8 12.39 -41.55 15.37
C SER A 8 12.62 -40.12 15.88
N ALA A 9 13.51 -39.38 15.22
CA ALA A 9 13.64 -37.94 15.43
C ALA A 9 12.44 -37.24 14.75
N LEU A 10 11.47 -36.80 15.55
CA LEU A 10 10.37 -35.94 15.11
C LEU A 10 10.91 -34.50 15.11
N THR A 11 11.35 -34.00 13.95
CA THR A 11 11.70 -32.58 13.78
C THR A 11 10.42 -31.76 13.76
N LEU A 12 10.08 -31.17 14.89
CA LEU A 12 9.02 -30.19 15.04
C LEU A 12 9.51 -28.87 14.41
N SER A 13 9.20 -28.63 13.14
CA SER A 13 9.40 -27.31 12.52
C SER A 13 8.45 -26.33 13.20
N ALA A 14 8.96 -25.57 14.17
CA ALA A 14 8.26 -24.43 14.74
C ALA A 14 8.14 -23.35 13.66
N ILE A 15 6.98 -23.33 12.99
CA ILE A 15 6.54 -22.16 12.23
C ILE A 15 6.27 -21.10 13.29
N THR A 16 7.20 -20.18 13.52
CA THR A 16 6.91 -18.98 14.29
C THR A 16 5.98 -18.13 13.44
N PRO A 17 4.70 -17.94 13.82
CA PRO A 17 3.85 -16.99 13.12
C PRO A 17 4.53 -15.62 13.23
N THR A 18 4.85 -15.01 12.10
CA THR A 18 5.16 -13.59 12.06
C THR A 18 3.91 -12.87 12.57
N LEU A 19 3.98 -12.30 13.77
CA LEU A 19 2.92 -11.49 14.35
C LEU A 19 2.75 -10.26 13.45
N THR A 20 1.83 -10.34 12.50
CA THR A 20 1.30 -9.16 11.81
C THR A 20 0.32 -8.52 12.79
N PHE A 21 0.87 -7.61 13.60
CA PHE A 21 0.09 -6.81 14.53
C PHE A 21 -0.83 -5.89 13.73
N ALA A 22 -2.14 -6.07 13.92
CA ALA A 22 -3.10 -5.08 13.50
C ALA A 22 -3.00 -3.86 14.42
N HIS A 23 -3.54 -2.72 13.98
CA HIS A 23 -3.34 -1.49 14.70
C HIS A 23 -4.45 -0.48 14.33
N GLY A 24 -5.22 -0.01 15.31
CA GLY A 24 -6.17 1.08 15.12
C GLY A 24 -6.93 1.47 16.37
N ALA A 25 -7.66 2.59 16.30
CA ALA A 25 -8.50 3.12 17.37
C ALA A 25 -9.60 4.04 16.80
N LEU A 26 -10.61 4.33 17.62
CA LEU A 26 -11.60 5.35 17.29
C LEU A 26 -10.92 6.73 17.21
N SER A 27 -11.07 7.39 16.07
CA SER A 27 -10.46 8.70 15.77
C SER A 27 -11.46 9.84 15.72
N TYR A 28 -12.75 9.54 15.56
CA TYR A 28 -13.83 10.49 15.82
C TYR A 28 -15.01 9.78 16.51
N PRO A 29 -15.40 10.19 17.72
CA PRO A 29 -14.67 11.13 18.60
C PRO A 29 -13.24 10.64 18.92
N GLU A 30 -12.32 11.58 19.11
CA GLU A 30 -10.90 11.29 19.35
C GLU A 30 -10.73 10.44 20.63
N SER A 31 -9.92 9.39 20.56
CA SER A 31 -9.64 8.51 21.70
C SER A 31 -8.48 9.02 22.57
N ARG A 32 -8.48 8.64 23.85
CA ARG A 32 -7.45 9.03 24.84
C ARG A 32 -6.02 8.76 24.36
N GLN A 33 -5.82 7.64 23.66
CA GLN A 33 -4.52 7.26 23.10
C GLN A 33 -4.06 8.10 21.91
N MET A 34 -5.00 8.76 21.22
CA MET A 34 -4.69 9.64 20.08
C MET A 34 -4.48 11.09 20.50
N TYR A 35 -4.97 11.47 21.67
CA TYR A 35 -5.01 12.84 22.16
C TYR A 35 -3.67 13.59 22.07
N CYS A 36 -2.58 12.96 22.52
CA CYS A 36 -1.25 13.59 22.57
C CYS A 36 -0.38 13.36 21.33
N MET A 37 -0.92 12.73 20.26
CA MET A 37 -0.14 12.37 19.07
C MET A 37 0.52 13.57 18.38
N ASN A 38 -0.10 14.75 18.46
CA ASN A 38 0.42 15.98 17.86
C ASN A 38 1.29 16.81 18.82
N SER A 39 1.59 16.30 20.02
CA SER A 39 2.47 17.00 20.96
C SER A 39 3.87 17.15 20.36
N THR A 40 4.36 18.38 20.27
CA THR A 40 5.73 18.68 19.79
C THR A 40 6.78 18.50 20.88
N SER A 41 6.37 18.21 22.12
CA SER A 41 7.27 18.00 23.25
C SER A 41 7.07 16.64 23.91
N TRP A 42 8.19 15.95 24.15
CA TRP A 42 8.21 14.62 24.76
C TRP A 42 7.83 14.62 26.26
N ASP A 43 7.90 15.79 26.89
CA ASP A 43 7.45 16.02 28.27
C ASP A 43 5.96 16.41 28.36
N GLY A 44 5.23 16.38 27.24
CA GLY A 44 3.82 16.76 27.16
C GLY A 44 3.56 18.27 27.08
N GLY A 45 4.61 19.10 27.16
CA GLY A 45 4.51 20.55 27.00
C GLY A 45 3.62 21.22 28.07
N ASN A 46 2.75 22.12 27.61
CA ASN A 46 1.84 22.88 28.48
C ASN A 46 0.46 22.23 28.65
N ASP A 47 0.18 21.13 27.93
CA ASP A 47 -1.10 20.44 28.07
C ASP A 47 -1.10 19.57 29.34
N PRO A 48 -2.06 19.76 30.27
CA PRO A 48 -2.06 19.05 31.54
C PRO A 48 -2.23 17.54 31.40
N VAL A 49 -2.97 17.05 30.40
CA VAL A 49 -3.18 15.61 30.15
C VAL A 49 -1.91 14.99 29.58
N CYS A 50 -1.33 15.60 28.54
CA CYS A 50 -0.10 15.08 27.94
C CYS A 50 1.08 15.13 28.92
N LYS A 51 1.14 16.17 29.76
CA LYS A 51 2.14 16.28 30.82
C LYS A 51 1.97 15.22 31.91
N ALA A 52 0.73 14.89 32.30
CA ALA A 52 0.48 13.83 33.26
C ALA A 52 0.94 12.46 32.74
N ILE A 53 0.60 12.14 31.48
CA ILE A 53 1.04 10.89 30.83
C ILE A 53 2.57 10.85 30.69
N ALA A 54 3.21 11.96 30.28
CA ALA A 54 4.67 12.03 30.17
C ALA A 54 5.38 11.90 31.53
N ALA A 55 4.85 12.53 32.58
CA ALA A 55 5.37 12.42 33.94
C ALA A 55 5.26 11.00 34.50
N ALA A 56 4.25 10.24 34.06
CA ALA A 56 4.11 8.82 34.36
C ALA A 56 5.04 7.92 33.52
N GLY A 57 5.81 8.47 32.58
CA GLY A 57 6.68 7.70 31.68
C GLY A 57 5.89 6.86 30.67
N ALA A 58 4.64 7.22 30.39
CA ALA A 58 3.70 6.43 29.59
C ALA A 58 3.52 6.99 28.17
N GLN A 59 4.52 7.70 27.62
CA GLN A 59 4.50 8.26 26.26
C GLN A 59 4.24 7.21 25.17
N ALA A 60 4.50 5.94 25.48
CA ALA A 60 4.18 4.80 24.62
C ALA A 60 2.70 4.77 24.19
N VAL A 61 1.79 5.34 24.99
CA VAL A 61 0.37 5.48 24.66
C VAL A 61 0.14 6.20 23.33
N TRP A 62 0.85 7.29 23.03
CA TRP A 62 0.60 8.05 21.80
C TRP A 62 1.58 7.74 20.68
N THR A 63 2.78 7.25 20.98
CA THR A 63 3.69 6.75 19.93
C THR A 63 3.25 5.40 19.37
N ASP A 64 2.46 4.65 20.15
CA ASP A 64 1.86 3.37 19.75
C ASP A 64 0.35 3.37 20.07
N TRP A 65 -0.33 4.46 19.68
CA TRP A 65 -1.75 4.73 19.92
C TRP A 65 -2.67 3.64 19.38
N SER A 66 -2.23 2.98 18.31
CA SER A 66 -3.00 1.98 17.61
C SER A 66 -2.78 0.57 18.17
N GLY A 67 -1.89 0.39 19.14
CA GLY A 67 -1.48 -0.91 19.70
C GLY A 67 -2.22 -1.36 20.97
N VAL A 68 -3.30 -0.68 21.37
CA VAL A 68 -4.12 -1.07 22.54
C VAL A 68 -4.91 -2.35 22.21
N ALA A 69 -4.28 -3.50 22.38
CA ALA A 69 -4.77 -4.77 21.84
C ALA A 69 -4.67 -5.95 22.82
N GLN A 70 -5.49 -6.97 22.56
CA GLN A 70 -5.36 -8.33 23.13
C GLN A 70 -5.29 -9.35 21.99
N GLY A 71 -4.17 -10.08 21.90
CA GLY A 71 -3.92 -11.04 20.82
C GLY A 71 -4.84 -12.28 20.84
N ASP A 72 -5.40 -12.61 21.99
CA ASP A 72 -6.20 -13.82 22.24
C ASP A 72 -7.65 -13.52 22.66
N ALA A 73 -8.17 -12.32 22.37
CA ALA A 73 -9.55 -11.92 22.70
C ALA A 73 -10.61 -12.90 22.17
N ASN A 74 -10.43 -13.36 20.93
CA ASN A 74 -11.14 -14.48 20.31
C ASN A 74 -12.69 -14.44 20.36
N ALA A 75 -13.28 -13.24 20.40
CA ALA A 75 -14.73 -13.05 20.53
C ALA A 75 -15.42 -12.93 19.15
N ARG A 76 -15.24 -13.92 18.27
CA ARG A 76 -15.86 -13.89 16.93
C ARG A 76 -17.24 -14.54 16.94
N PHE A 77 -18.19 -13.98 16.17
CA PHE A 77 -19.59 -14.44 16.15
C PHE A 77 -20.12 -14.62 14.73
N LYS A 78 -21.00 -15.60 14.53
CA LYS A 78 -21.76 -15.73 13.26
C LYS A 78 -22.67 -14.53 13.00
N ASN A 79 -23.25 -13.98 14.07
CA ASN A 79 -24.09 -12.80 14.04
C ASN A 79 -23.69 -11.83 15.16
N PRO A 80 -22.76 -10.89 14.90
CA PRO A 80 -22.33 -9.90 15.89
C PRO A 80 -23.47 -9.00 16.40
N GLN A 81 -24.50 -8.74 15.59
CA GLN A 81 -25.58 -7.80 15.94
C GLN A 81 -26.43 -8.23 17.15
N THR A 82 -26.47 -9.53 17.44
CA THR A 82 -27.25 -10.09 18.55
C THR A 82 -26.37 -10.77 19.59
N ALA A 83 -25.04 -10.66 19.46
CA ALA A 83 -24.09 -11.31 20.34
C ALA A 83 -23.88 -10.53 21.65
N ASN A 84 -23.53 -11.26 22.70
CA ASN A 84 -23.11 -10.65 23.96
C ASN A 84 -21.62 -10.29 23.92
N ILE A 85 -21.32 -9.25 23.14
CA ILE A 85 -19.95 -8.84 22.79
C ILE A 85 -19.17 -8.43 24.05
N LEU A 86 -19.68 -7.49 24.86
CA LEU A 86 -18.97 -6.94 26.02
C LEU A 86 -18.48 -8.02 26.99
N GLU A 87 -19.32 -9.02 27.28
CA GLU A 87 -18.98 -10.15 28.16
C GLU A 87 -17.91 -11.09 27.59
N SER A 88 -17.75 -11.11 26.27
CA SER A 88 -16.86 -12.04 25.58
C SER A 88 -15.44 -11.51 25.44
N HIS A 89 -15.22 -10.21 25.71
CA HIS A 89 -13.89 -9.59 25.73
C HIS A 89 -13.39 -9.48 27.17
N ALA A 90 -12.27 -10.14 27.50
CA ALA A 90 -11.73 -10.15 28.87
C ALA A 90 -11.41 -8.74 29.41
N ALA A 91 -10.87 -7.85 28.56
CA ALA A 91 -10.64 -6.45 28.92
C ALA A 91 -11.94 -5.73 29.31
N ALA A 92 -13.00 -5.92 28.52
CA ALA A 92 -14.29 -5.28 28.75
C ALA A 92 -15.08 -5.92 29.91
N ALA A 93 -14.89 -7.22 30.14
CA ALA A 93 -15.58 -7.97 31.20
C ALA A 93 -14.97 -7.73 32.60
N SER A 94 -13.80 -7.10 32.66
CA SER A 94 -13.08 -6.76 33.89
C SER A 94 -13.75 -5.60 34.65
N SER A 95 -13.49 -5.53 35.96
CA SER A 95 -13.88 -4.38 36.80
C SER A 95 -12.95 -3.17 36.63
N SER A 96 -11.81 -3.33 35.95
CA SER A 96 -10.79 -2.30 35.71
C SER A 96 -10.01 -2.60 34.42
N GLY A 97 -9.35 -1.61 33.84
CA GLY A 97 -8.51 -1.83 32.65
C GLY A 97 -9.29 -1.81 31.34
N VAL A 98 -10.49 -1.23 31.32
CA VAL A 98 -11.35 -1.21 30.13
C VAL A 98 -10.68 -0.38 29.04
N CYS A 99 -10.20 0.82 29.36
CA CYS A 99 -9.61 1.73 28.37
C CYS A 99 -8.21 1.30 27.92
N SER A 100 -7.44 0.60 28.77
CA SER A 100 -6.14 0.02 28.39
C SER A 100 -6.23 -1.33 27.68
N GLY A 101 -7.42 -1.90 27.49
CA GLY A 101 -7.55 -3.26 26.95
C GLY A 101 -6.95 -4.33 27.88
N ALA A 102 -6.92 -4.06 29.19
CA ALA A 102 -6.19 -4.82 30.22
C ALA A 102 -4.70 -5.05 29.88
N ASN A 103 -4.10 -4.13 29.13
CA ASN A 103 -2.69 -4.17 28.77
C ASN A 103 -1.91 -3.17 29.64
N SER A 104 -1.00 -3.68 30.47
CA SER A 104 -0.25 -2.87 31.43
C SER A 104 0.61 -1.77 30.79
N LYS A 105 0.98 -1.92 29.52
CA LYS A 105 1.68 -0.87 28.75
C LYS A 105 0.85 0.41 28.62
N TYR A 106 -0.48 0.28 28.64
CA TYR A 106 -1.44 1.36 28.39
C TYR A 106 -2.26 1.71 29.64
N SER A 107 -1.89 1.24 30.83
CA SER A 107 -2.70 1.40 32.05
C SER A 107 -3.00 2.85 32.42
N ILE A 108 -2.18 3.80 31.98
CA ILE A 108 -2.43 5.24 32.19
C ILE A 108 -3.75 5.70 31.56
N LEU A 109 -4.25 5.01 30.52
CA LEU A 109 -5.52 5.31 29.87
C LEU A 109 -6.74 5.10 30.79
N ASP A 110 -6.58 4.33 31.87
CA ASP A 110 -7.60 4.09 32.89
C ASP A 110 -7.47 5.02 34.10
N ASP A 111 -6.43 5.88 34.17
CA ASP A 111 -6.19 6.75 35.31
C ASP A 111 -7.28 7.85 35.40
N ALA A 112 -8.18 7.67 36.36
CA ALA A 112 -9.30 8.58 36.60
C ALA A 112 -8.91 9.90 37.28
N SER A 113 -7.64 10.05 37.72
CA SER A 113 -7.12 11.31 38.25
C SER A 113 -6.74 12.32 37.16
N ILE A 114 -6.58 11.86 35.92
CA ILE A 114 -6.35 12.70 34.75
C ILE A 114 -7.70 13.31 34.32
N ASP A 115 -7.70 14.62 34.07
CA ASP A 115 -8.87 15.35 33.57
C ASP A 115 -9.05 15.13 32.05
N TRP A 116 -9.45 13.92 31.68
CA TRP A 116 -9.72 13.55 30.28
C TRP A 116 -10.82 14.41 29.64
N GLN A 117 -11.75 14.91 30.45
CA GLN A 117 -12.89 15.70 29.98
C GLN A 117 -12.49 17.11 29.54
N ALA A 118 -11.29 17.60 29.90
CA ALA A 118 -10.74 18.83 29.36
C ALA A 118 -10.68 18.83 27.81
N HIS A 119 -10.64 17.65 27.19
CA HIS A 119 -10.54 17.45 25.75
C HIS A 119 -11.70 16.64 25.16
N ALA A 120 -12.84 16.60 25.87
CA ALA A 120 -14.01 15.89 25.42
C ALA A 120 -14.50 16.39 24.06
N THR A 121 -14.74 15.46 23.12
CA THR A 121 -15.35 15.81 21.84
C THR A 121 -16.81 16.19 22.06
N LYS A 122 -17.19 17.42 21.70
CA LYS A 122 -18.59 17.84 21.77
C LYS A 122 -19.41 17.17 20.67
N ILE A 123 -20.45 16.45 21.05
CA ILE A 123 -21.37 15.78 20.12
C ILE A 123 -22.77 16.37 20.28
N ASN A 124 -23.27 17.04 19.24
CA ASN A 124 -24.66 17.45 19.18
C ASN A 124 -25.51 16.33 18.59
N ILE A 125 -26.40 15.74 19.37
CA ILE A 125 -27.22 14.60 18.92
C ILE A 125 -28.29 14.99 17.90
N GLN A 126 -28.57 16.29 17.72
CA GLN A 126 -29.47 16.78 16.67
C GLN A 126 -28.81 16.86 15.28
N ASP A 127 -27.48 16.88 15.21
CA ASP A 127 -26.69 16.93 13.96
C ASP A 127 -25.42 16.10 14.14
N GLN A 128 -25.61 14.83 14.50
CA GLN A 128 -24.52 13.95 14.81
C GLN A 128 -23.76 13.56 13.53
N LYS A 129 -22.46 13.81 13.52
CA LYS A 129 -21.56 13.29 12.48
C LYS A 129 -21.37 11.78 12.61
N ASP A 130 -21.02 11.14 11.49
CA ASP A 130 -20.59 9.74 11.47
C ASP A 130 -19.32 9.56 12.33
N MET A 131 -19.24 8.41 13.00
CA MET A 131 -18.05 8.01 13.76
C MET A 131 -16.93 7.63 12.79
N LYS A 132 -15.67 7.80 13.21
CA LYS A 132 -14.50 7.42 12.41
C LYS A 132 -13.55 6.52 13.18
N TYR A 133 -13.07 5.47 12.52
CA TYR A 133 -12.07 4.56 13.05
C TYR A 133 -10.82 4.59 12.16
N SER A 134 -9.65 4.88 12.75
CA SER A 134 -8.38 4.96 12.03
C SER A 134 -7.55 3.71 12.25
N VAL A 135 -6.91 3.21 11.19
CA VAL A 135 -5.98 2.07 11.26
C VAL A 135 -4.61 2.42 10.68
N THR A 136 -3.53 1.92 11.28
CA THR A 136 -2.20 2.00 10.65
C THR A 136 -1.94 0.76 9.79
N ALA A 137 -2.51 -0.39 10.19
CA ALA A 137 -2.47 -1.66 9.47
C ALA A 137 -3.92 -2.14 9.20
N PRO A 138 -4.34 -2.29 7.93
CA PRO A 138 -5.68 -2.77 7.60
C PRO A 138 -5.82 -4.29 7.79
N HIS A 139 -6.97 -4.74 8.29
CA HIS A 139 -7.24 -6.16 8.58
C HIS A 139 -8.68 -6.57 8.33
N LYS A 140 -8.89 -7.86 8.00
CA LYS A 140 -10.22 -8.41 7.75
C LYS A 140 -11.06 -8.37 9.01
N THR A 141 -12.29 -7.86 8.88
CA THR A 141 -13.20 -7.66 10.02
C THR A 141 -14.51 -8.42 9.83
N ALA A 142 -15.29 -8.17 8.77
CA ALA A 142 -16.63 -8.75 8.64
C ALA A 142 -16.71 -10.07 7.84
N TYR A 143 -15.56 -10.65 7.50
CA TYR A 143 -15.49 -11.94 6.79
C TYR A 143 -15.69 -13.11 7.75
N ASP A 144 -16.62 -14.01 7.49
CA ASP A 144 -16.67 -15.29 8.19
C ASP A 144 -15.66 -16.25 7.55
N LEU A 145 -14.54 -16.50 8.26
CA LEU A 145 -13.46 -17.38 7.82
C LEU A 145 -13.59 -18.79 8.43
N GLY A 146 -14.78 -19.18 8.87
CA GLY A 146 -15.07 -20.49 9.49
C GLY A 146 -15.00 -20.47 11.02
N PHE A 147 -14.65 -19.33 11.61
CA PHE A 147 -14.58 -19.12 13.06
C PHE A 147 -15.49 -17.98 13.54
N GLY A 148 -16.42 -17.52 12.69
CA GLY A 148 -17.24 -16.34 12.94
C GLY A 148 -16.63 -15.06 12.37
N LYS A 149 -17.43 -14.00 12.39
CA LYS A 149 -17.06 -12.66 11.95
C LYS A 149 -16.50 -11.84 13.10
N GLY A 150 -15.64 -10.90 12.75
CA GLY A 150 -15.31 -9.74 13.58
C GLY A 150 -16.31 -8.60 13.36
N TYR A 151 -16.04 -7.46 14.00
CA TYR A 151 -16.95 -6.31 14.08
C TYR A 151 -16.24 -5.11 14.73
N LEU A 152 -16.86 -3.94 14.61
CA LEU A 152 -16.60 -2.79 15.45
C LEU A 152 -17.83 -2.57 16.37
N ALA A 153 -17.68 -2.75 17.67
CA ALA A 153 -18.74 -2.55 18.65
C ALA A 153 -18.43 -1.34 19.52
N LEU A 154 -19.39 -0.41 19.61
CA LEU A 154 -19.29 0.76 20.48
C LEU A 154 -20.26 0.60 21.65
N TYR A 155 -19.78 1.05 22.79
CA TYR A 155 -20.49 1.17 24.05
C TYR A 155 -20.35 2.61 24.55
N ILE A 156 -21.26 3.04 25.39
CA ILE A 156 -21.22 4.35 26.02
C ILE A 156 -21.48 4.21 27.52
N THR A 157 -20.89 5.08 28.33
CA THR A 157 -21.19 5.10 29.75
C THR A 157 -22.66 5.44 30.00
N ASP A 158 -23.29 4.78 30.96
CA ASP A 158 -24.66 5.05 31.35
C ASP A 158 -24.82 6.39 32.11
N ASN A 159 -26.06 6.77 32.41
CA ASN A 159 -26.36 8.06 33.06
C ASN A 159 -25.89 8.13 34.52
N SER A 160 -25.47 7.01 35.13
CA SER A 160 -24.96 6.97 36.50
C SER A 160 -23.47 7.34 36.58
N TRP A 161 -22.70 7.09 35.51
CA TRP A 161 -21.28 7.46 35.43
C TRP A 161 -21.09 8.98 35.48
N LYS A 162 -19.96 9.42 36.05
CA LYS A 162 -19.56 10.83 36.19
C LYS A 162 -18.07 11.00 35.89
N PRO A 163 -17.64 12.19 35.40
CA PRO A 163 -16.21 12.51 35.23
C PRO A 163 -15.37 12.21 36.46
N GLY A 164 -14.16 11.70 36.24
CA GLY A 164 -13.25 11.28 37.31
C GLY A 164 -13.57 9.92 37.94
N GLN A 165 -14.55 9.17 37.39
CA GLN A 165 -14.77 7.78 37.74
C GLN A 165 -14.14 6.84 36.71
N GLU A 166 -13.67 5.69 37.18
CA GLU A 166 -13.22 4.61 36.31
C GLU A 166 -14.36 4.14 35.39
N VAL A 167 -14.02 3.92 34.12
CA VAL A 167 -14.92 3.25 33.17
C VAL A 167 -14.84 1.76 33.46
N THR A 168 -15.99 1.16 33.75
CA THR A 168 -16.09 -0.26 34.06
C THR A 168 -17.22 -0.85 33.27
N LYS A 169 -17.17 -2.16 33.06
CA LYS A 169 -18.27 -2.90 32.45
C LYS A 169 -19.65 -2.56 33.02
N ALA A 170 -19.75 -2.35 34.33
CA ALA A 170 -21.01 -2.12 35.03
C ALA A 170 -21.70 -0.81 34.62
N ASN A 171 -20.91 0.15 34.10
CA ASN A 171 -21.41 1.43 33.63
C ASN A 171 -21.41 1.54 32.10
N LEU A 172 -21.16 0.47 31.34
CA LEU A 172 -21.20 0.48 29.88
C LEU A 172 -22.51 -0.11 29.34
N VAL A 173 -23.17 0.64 28.45
CA VAL A 173 -24.33 0.18 27.69
C VAL A 173 -24.00 0.14 26.20
N HIS A 174 -24.57 -0.84 25.50
CA HIS A 174 -24.35 -1.01 24.05
C HIS A 174 -24.88 0.20 23.29
N LEU A 175 -24.07 0.72 22.36
CA LEU A 175 -24.41 1.84 21.50
C LEU A 175 -24.71 1.36 20.08
N CYS A 176 -23.77 0.66 19.45
CA CYS A 176 -23.96 0.07 18.12
C CYS A 176 -22.97 -1.05 17.84
N THR A 177 -23.29 -1.90 16.86
CA THR A 177 -22.35 -2.86 16.27
C THR A 177 -22.29 -2.63 14.75
N TYR A 178 -21.13 -2.20 14.27
CA TYR A 178 -20.84 -1.99 12.86
C TYR A 178 -20.08 -3.18 12.27
N GLU A 179 -20.54 -3.67 11.12
CA GLU A 179 -19.85 -4.65 10.30
C GLU A 179 -19.43 -3.97 8.98
N PRO A 180 -18.14 -3.71 8.77
CA PRO A 180 -17.68 -3.12 7.51
C PRO A 180 -18.04 -4.00 6.31
N SER A 181 -18.32 -3.40 5.15
CA SER A 181 -18.70 -4.16 3.96
C SER A 181 -17.62 -5.16 3.56
N ALA A 182 -18.02 -6.38 3.17
CA ALA A 182 -17.10 -7.43 2.70
C ALA A 182 -16.75 -7.28 1.20
N ASP A 183 -17.22 -6.22 0.55
CA ASP A 183 -17.00 -5.93 -0.88
C ASP A 183 -15.59 -5.45 -1.23
N GLY A 184 -14.73 -5.22 -0.23
CA GLY A 184 -13.37 -4.73 -0.41
C GLY A 184 -13.24 -3.20 -0.46
N ASN A 185 -14.31 -2.45 -0.17
CA ASN A 185 -14.30 -0.99 -0.17
C ASN A 185 -14.18 -0.38 1.23
N SER A 186 -13.92 -1.18 2.26
CA SER A 186 -13.74 -0.68 3.62
C SER A 186 -12.29 -0.23 3.84
N PRO A 187 -12.02 1.07 4.10
CA PRO A 187 -10.69 1.57 4.48
C PRO A 187 -10.03 0.78 5.60
N MET A 188 -10.79 0.30 6.58
CA MET A 188 -10.28 -0.54 7.67
C MET A 188 -9.73 -1.90 7.23
N GLN A 189 -10.23 -2.43 6.11
CA GLN A 189 -9.89 -3.76 5.61
C GLN A 189 -8.89 -3.76 4.45
N THR A 190 -8.83 -2.67 3.68
CA THR A 190 -7.95 -2.55 2.50
C THR A 190 -6.92 -1.44 2.59
N GLY A 191 -7.11 -0.48 3.49
CA GLY A 191 -6.22 0.68 3.66
C GLY A 191 -6.41 1.78 2.60
N ILE A 192 -7.50 1.74 1.83
CA ILE A 192 -7.91 2.83 0.93
C ILE A 192 -8.39 4.05 1.73
N ASP A 193 -8.62 5.19 1.07
CA ASP A 193 -9.17 6.43 1.64
C ASP A 193 -8.50 6.88 2.94
N GLY A 194 -7.17 6.90 2.95
CA GLY A 194 -6.37 7.34 4.09
C GLY A 194 -6.43 6.42 5.32
N LYS A 195 -6.94 5.18 5.17
CA LYS A 195 -7.07 4.18 6.25
C LYS A 195 -8.02 4.60 7.38
N VAL A 196 -9.05 5.39 7.05
CA VAL A 196 -10.06 5.86 8.00
C VAL A 196 -11.44 5.40 7.56
N GLU A 197 -12.08 4.55 8.35
CA GLU A 197 -13.45 4.10 8.10
C GLU A 197 -14.45 5.06 8.75
N SER A 198 -15.44 5.51 7.98
CA SER A 198 -16.55 6.32 8.46
C SER A 198 -17.82 5.47 8.55
N PHE A 199 -18.52 5.50 9.69
CA PHE A 199 -19.70 4.67 9.91
C PHE A 199 -20.74 5.33 10.82
N LYS A 200 -22.00 4.93 10.65
CA LYS A 200 -23.12 5.44 11.43
C LYS A 200 -23.23 4.72 12.77
N CYS A 201 -23.35 5.48 13.85
CA CYS A 201 -23.56 4.99 15.20
C CYS A 201 -24.21 6.11 16.04
N GLU A 202 -25.53 6.12 16.14
CA GLU A 202 -26.29 7.22 16.75
C GLU A 202 -26.36 7.11 18.28
N ILE A 203 -26.11 8.21 18.98
CA ILE A 203 -26.34 8.31 20.43
C ILE A 203 -27.84 8.54 20.68
N PRO A 204 -28.53 7.60 21.36
CA PRO A 204 -29.95 7.73 21.58
C PRO A 204 -30.25 8.81 22.63
N ASN A 205 -31.39 9.48 22.50
CA ASN A 205 -31.88 10.50 23.45
C ASN A 205 -32.08 9.98 24.90
N THR A 206 -31.97 8.66 25.12
CA THR A 206 -32.01 8.05 26.46
C THR A 206 -30.71 8.23 27.24
N VAL A 207 -29.60 8.52 26.57
CA VAL A 207 -28.35 8.94 27.22
C VAL A 207 -28.47 10.43 27.59
N SER A 208 -28.11 10.77 28.82
CA SER A 208 -28.20 12.15 29.29
C SER A 208 -27.24 13.09 28.58
N ASN A 209 -27.61 14.37 28.47
CA ASN A 209 -26.65 15.40 28.06
C ASN A 209 -25.52 15.53 29.09
N GLY A 210 -24.35 15.96 28.62
CA GLY A 210 -23.15 16.18 29.41
C GLY A 210 -22.06 15.14 29.16
N PRO A 211 -21.08 15.02 30.08
CA PRO A 211 -19.91 14.17 29.93
C PRO A 211 -20.23 12.68 29.91
N HIS A 212 -19.70 11.97 28.90
CA HIS A 212 -19.74 10.51 28.78
C HIS A 212 -18.41 9.99 28.18
N VAL A 213 -18.23 8.67 28.20
CA VAL A 213 -17.14 7.99 27.49
C VAL A 213 -17.71 6.99 26.51
N ILE A 214 -17.26 7.03 25.26
CA ILE A 214 -17.48 5.97 24.28
C ILE A 214 -16.33 4.97 24.35
N TYR A 215 -16.66 3.70 24.53
CA TYR A 215 -15.73 2.59 24.49
C TYR A 215 -15.90 1.81 23.19
N SER A 216 -14.82 1.63 22.44
CA SER A 216 -14.83 0.88 21.18
C SER A 216 -14.09 -0.45 21.30
N ILE A 217 -14.61 -1.46 20.61
CA ILE A 217 -13.99 -2.78 20.46
C ILE A 217 -13.94 -3.12 18.98
N TRP A 218 -12.74 -3.29 18.44
CA TRP A 218 -12.55 -3.84 17.10
C TRP A 218 -12.07 -5.29 17.19
N GLN A 219 -12.95 -6.25 16.93
CA GLN A 219 -12.59 -7.66 16.80
C GLN A 219 -12.27 -7.97 15.33
N ARG A 220 -11.09 -8.51 15.06
CA ARG A 220 -10.71 -9.00 13.72
C ARG A 220 -11.39 -10.33 13.40
N SER A 221 -11.55 -10.64 12.12
CA SER A 221 -11.94 -11.99 11.68
C SER A 221 -10.76 -12.87 11.31
N ASP A 222 -9.69 -12.31 10.75
CA ASP A 222 -8.49 -13.04 10.32
C ASP A 222 -7.55 -13.46 11.46
N SER A 223 -7.80 -12.99 12.68
CA SER A 223 -7.07 -13.34 13.90
C SER A 223 -7.98 -13.30 15.12
N ALA A 224 -7.55 -13.92 16.22
CA ALA A 224 -8.20 -13.80 17.52
C ALA A 224 -8.01 -12.39 18.13
N GLU A 225 -7.08 -11.60 17.61
CA GLU A 225 -6.74 -10.28 18.14
C GLU A 225 -7.91 -9.27 18.07
N ALA A 226 -8.02 -8.44 19.11
CA ALA A 226 -8.96 -7.33 19.19
C ALA A 226 -8.31 -6.05 19.75
N PHE A 227 -8.87 -4.89 19.41
CA PHE A 227 -8.39 -3.55 19.78
C PHE A 227 -9.43 -2.79 20.58
N TYR A 228 -8.96 -1.89 21.43
CA TYR A 228 -9.79 -1.19 22.41
C TYR A 228 -9.43 0.29 22.44
N SER A 229 -10.43 1.16 22.61
CA SER A 229 -10.19 2.59 22.82
C SER A 229 -11.32 3.24 23.62
N CYS A 230 -10.98 4.24 24.42
CA CYS A 230 -11.94 5.12 25.09
C CYS A 230 -11.86 6.53 24.48
N SER A 231 -13.00 7.15 24.22
CA SER A 231 -13.13 8.53 23.73
C SER A 231 -14.05 9.31 24.66
N ASP A 232 -13.54 10.36 25.29
CA ASP A 232 -14.31 11.25 26.14
C ASP A 232 -15.14 12.22 25.28
N ILE A 233 -16.42 12.36 25.61
CA ILE A 233 -17.38 13.18 24.85
C ILE A 233 -18.22 14.04 25.78
N ASP A 234 -18.71 15.15 25.25
CA ASP A 234 -19.70 16.02 25.89
C ASP A 234 -20.95 16.12 25.02
N ILE A 235 -22.03 15.46 25.46
CA ILE A 235 -23.28 15.36 24.71
C ILE A 235 -24.09 16.64 24.90
N ILE A 236 -24.46 17.26 23.79
CA ILE A 236 -25.42 18.37 23.78
C ILE A 236 -26.64 18.01 22.95
N ASN A 237 -27.80 18.50 23.37
CA ASN A 237 -29.04 18.41 22.64
C ASN A 237 -29.56 19.84 22.40
N SER A 238 -28.87 20.54 21.51
CA SER A 238 -29.25 21.88 21.09
C SER A 238 -29.76 21.84 19.66
N GLN A 239 -30.85 22.54 19.38
CA GLN A 239 -31.29 22.75 18.01
C GLN A 239 -30.11 23.29 17.19
N PRO A 240 -29.73 22.62 16.08
CA PRO A 240 -28.64 23.08 15.26
C PRO A 240 -28.97 24.50 14.79
N VAL A 241 -28.11 25.45 15.10
CA VAL A 241 -28.25 26.79 14.52
C VAL A 241 -28.02 26.63 13.03
N GLU A 242 -28.93 27.13 12.20
CA GLU A 242 -28.74 27.10 10.75
C GLU A 242 -27.51 27.96 10.41
N ILE A 243 -26.41 27.28 10.06
CA ILE A 243 -25.15 27.93 9.74
C ILE A 243 -25.23 28.40 8.30
N ASN A 244 -25.24 29.72 8.07
CA ASN A 244 -24.96 30.25 6.74
C ASN A 244 -23.44 30.31 6.53
N TRP A 245 -22.98 30.02 5.32
CA TRP A 245 -21.55 30.03 5.00
C TRP A 245 -21.17 31.30 4.25
N ASN A 246 -20.25 32.07 4.84
CA ASN A 246 -19.67 33.25 4.22
C ASN A 246 -18.45 32.84 3.39
N LYS A 247 -18.50 33.04 2.07
CA LYS A 247 -17.33 32.88 1.20
C LYS A 247 -16.23 33.82 1.68
N TYR A 248 -15.03 33.29 1.92
CA TYR A 248 -13.92 34.05 2.48
C TYR A 248 -12.75 34.17 1.50
N LEU A 249 -12.15 33.05 1.09
CA LEU A 249 -10.93 33.03 0.28
C LEU A 249 -10.93 31.86 -0.70
N GLU A 250 -10.55 32.09 -1.95
CA GLU A 250 -10.31 31.01 -2.93
C GLU A 250 -8.98 30.33 -2.62
N MET A 251 -8.92 28.99 -2.69
CA MET A 251 -7.66 28.29 -2.45
C MET A 251 -6.63 28.69 -3.54
N PRO A 252 -5.39 29.03 -3.16
CA PRO A 252 -4.39 29.49 -4.10
C PRO A 252 -4.00 28.39 -5.07
N MET A 253 -3.58 28.79 -6.27
CA MET A 253 -2.96 27.90 -7.23
C MET A 253 -1.44 27.91 -7.04
N TYR A 254 -0.86 26.75 -6.73
CA TYR A 254 0.59 26.57 -6.64
C TYR A 254 1.08 25.67 -7.76
N VAL A 255 2.31 25.93 -8.22
CA VAL A 255 3.08 24.97 -9.01
C VAL A 255 3.88 24.13 -8.02
N LEU A 256 3.51 22.87 -7.88
CA LEU A 256 4.01 22.01 -6.81
C LEU A 256 4.93 20.90 -7.33
N ASN A 257 5.97 20.60 -6.57
CA ASN A 257 6.85 19.46 -6.76
C ASN A 257 6.60 18.39 -5.70
N ILE A 258 6.98 17.16 -6.01
CA ILE A 258 6.90 16.07 -5.04
C ILE A 258 7.83 16.39 -3.87
N GLY A 259 7.35 16.19 -2.64
CA GLY A 259 8.02 16.58 -1.40
C GLY A 259 7.68 17.99 -0.91
N ASP A 260 7.04 18.84 -1.74
CA ASP A 260 6.55 20.13 -1.28
C ASP A 260 5.48 19.97 -0.21
N LYS A 261 5.27 21.02 0.60
CA LYS A 261 4.21 21.05 1.60
C LYS A 261 3.33 22.28 1.41
N VAL A 262 2.01 22.07 1.44
CA VAL A 262 1.03 23.16 1.49
C VAL A 262 0.38 23.17 2.85
N LEU A 263 0.41 24.32 3.50
CA LEU A 263 -0.13 24.56 4.83
C LEU A 263 -1.27 25.56 4.75
N PHE A 264 -2.36 25.26 5.45
CA PHE A 264 -3.48 26.13 5.74
C PHE A 264 -3.44 26.50 7.23
N SER A 265 -3.72 27.76 7.53
CA SER A 265 -3.89 28.26 8.90
C SER A 265 -5.05 29.23 8.95
N ALA A 266 -5.90 29.12 9.97
CA ALA A 266 -6.93 30.08 10.28
C ALA A 266 -6.99 30.33 11.79
N ASN A 267 -7.13 31.59 12.20
CA ASN A 267 -7.29 31.97 13.59
C ASN A 267 -8.62 32.72 13.78
N ILE A 268 -9.54 32.11 14.52
CA ILE A 268 -10.90 32.61 14.76
C ILE A 268 -11.14 32.62 16.27
N ASP A 269 -11.40 33.79 16.85
CA ASP A 269 -11.67 33.95 18.29
C ASP A 269 -10.58 33.35 19.20
N GLY A 270 -9.31 33.45 18.79
CA GLY A 270 -8.17 32.87 19.49
C GLY A 270 -8.00 31.35 19.32
N LYS A 271 -8.89 30.68 18.56
CA LYS A 271 -8.75 29.27 18.18
C LYS A 271 -8.02 29.17 16.85
N SER A 272 -6.96 28.37 16.81
CA SER A 272 -6.21 28.10 15.58
C SER A 272 -6.62 26.77 14.97
N VAL A 273 -6.97 26.80 13.68
CA VAL A 273 -7.13 25.63 12.82
C VAL A 273 -5.96 25.61 11.86
N SER A 274 -5.09 24.60 11.94
CA SER A 274 -3.97 24.44 11.00
C SER A 274 -3.95 23.04 10.43
N LYS A 275 -3.79 22.95 9.10
CA LYS A 275 -3.70 21.70 8.35
C LYS A 275 -2.63 21.79 7.29
N SER A 276 -2.05 20.65 6.95
CA SER A 276 -1.08 20.58 5.88
C SER A 276 -1.16 19.28 5.10
N ILE A 277 -0.69 19.34 3.87
CA ILE A 277 -0.46 18.19 3.00
C ILE A 277 0.97 18.24 2.49
N GLU A 278 1.57 17.06 2.35
CA GLU A 278 2.79 16.87 1.58
C GLU A 278 2.39 16.42 0.18
N ILE A 279 3.10 16.92 -0.82
CA ILE A 279 2.83 16.65 -2.22
C ILE A 279 3.52 15.36 -2.63
N THR A 280 2.73 14.43 -3.14
CA THR A 280 3.14 13.13 -3.63
C THR A 280 2.77 13.02 -5.11
N GLU A 281 3.24 11.98 -5.79
CA GLU A 281 2.81 11.72 -7.18
C GLU A 281 1.29 11.52 -7.30
N GLU A 282 0.66 10.95 -6.27
CA GLU A 282 -0.76 10.63 -6.26
C GLU A 282 -1.64 11.88 -6.15
N ASN A 283 -1.29 12.79 -5.23
CA ASN A 283 -2.13 13.95 -4.93
C ASN A 283 -1.73 15.26 -5.62
N LYS A 284 -0.60 15.30 -6.34
CA LYS A 284 -0.09 16.55 -6.93
C LYS A 284 -1.11 17.30 -7.79
N ASN A 285 -2.01 16.59 -8.48
CA ASN A 285 -3.04 17.19 -9.31
C ASN A 285 -4.38 17.42 -8.58
N ASP A 286 -4.50 16.92 -7.35
CA ASP A 286 -5.73 16.92 -6.57
C ASP A 286 -5.55 17.45 -5.13
N TRP A 287 -4.41 18.11 -4.89
CA TRP A 287 -3.97 18.52 -3.57
C TRP A 287 -4.98 19.44 -2.86
N GLN A 288 -5.77 20.22 -3.61
CA GLN A 288 -6.81 21.08 -3.03
C GLN A 288 -7.94 20.25 -2.42
N TYR A 289 -8.32 19.14 -3.05
CA TYR A 289 -9.31 18.20 -2.51
C TYR A 289 -8.81 17.61 -1.19
N ASP A 290 -7.61 17.04 -1.19
CA ASP A 290 -6.99 16.44 0.00
C ASP A 290 -6.89 17.41 1.17
N LEU A 291 -6.45 18.64 0.90
CA LEU A 291 -6.34 19.66 1.93
C LEU A 291 -7.73 20.11 2.42
N ALA A 292 -8.71 20.22 1.53
CA ALA A 292 -10.08 20.56 1.88
C ALA A 292 -10.73 19.50 2.78
N GLU A 293 -10.52 18.21 2.52
CA GLU A 293 -10.96 17.13 3.41
C GLU A 293 -10.33 17.23 4.81
N LYS A 294 -9.04 17.52 4.88
CA LYS A 294 -8.34 17.73 6.16
C LYS A 294 -8.85 18.94 6.93
N ILE A 295 -9.21 20.03 6.24
CA ILE A 295 -9.82 21.21 6.87
C ILE A 295 -11.21 20.83 7.41
N ASN A 296 -12.09 20.29 6.55
CA ASN A 296 -13.49 19.99 6.86
C ASN A 296 -13.65 18.95 7.97
N SER A 297 -12.74 17.99 8.04
CA SER A 297 -12.74 16.97 9.10
C SER A 297 -12.35 17.51 10.48
N SER A 298 -11.77 18.72 10.55
CA SER A 298 -11.20 19.27 11.78
C SER A 298 -11.89 20.51 12.32
N SER A 299 -12.85 21.08 11.59
CA SER A 299 -13.49 22.34 11.97
C SER A 299 -14.93 22.44 11.49
N ASP A 300 -15.79 22.91 12.38
CA ASP A 300 -17.18 23.34 12.08
C ASP A 300 -17.29 24.87 11.88
N ILE A 301 -16.15 25.57 12.01
CA ILE A 301 -16.06 27.02 11.85
C ILE A 301 -15.57 27.37 10.45
N VAL A 302 -14.65 26.56 9.91
CA VAL A 302 -13.97 26.76 8.63
C VAL A 302 -14.16 25.50 7.80
N GLN A 303 -14.63 25.67 6.57
CA GLN A 303 -14.71 24.58 5.61
C GLN A 303 -14.19 25.02 4.24
N ALA A 304 -13.74 24.06 3.43
CA ALA A 304 -13.13 24.21 2.13
C ALA A 304 -13.87 23.34 1.12
N GLY A 305 -14.25 23.90 -0.03
CA GLY A 305 -14.98 23.18 -1.07
C GLY A 305 -15.89 24.07 -1.89
N LYS A 306 -16.95 23.51 -2.46
CA LYS A 306 -18.01 24.22 -3.15
C LYS A 306 -19.29 24.16 -2.32
N LEU A 307 -19.88 25.32 -2.02
CA LEU A 307 -21.18 25.40 -1.35
C LEU A 307 -22.28 24.95 -2.30
N ASN A 308 -23.01 23.90 -1.95
CA ASN A 308 -24.10 23.36 -2.74
C ASN A 308 -25.47 23.91 -2.32
N SER A 309 -26.52 23.56 -3.07
CA SER A 309 -27.90 24.04 -2.82
C SER A 309 -28.51 23.57 -1.51
N LYS A 310 -27.87 22.61 -0.81
CA LYS A 310 -28.28 22.10 0.50
C LYS A 310 -27.49 22.77 1.64
N ASN A 311 -26.80 23.88 1.35
CA ASN A 311 -25.98 24.60 2.31
C ASN A 311 -24.84 23.75 2.92
N LYS A 312 -24.34 22.78 2.14
CA LYS A 312 -23.17 21.95 2.49
C LYS A 312 -21.98 22.33 1.62
N ILE A 313 -20.79 22.28 2.20
CA ILE A 313 -19.54 22.51 1.49
C ILE A 313 -18.91 21.16 1.18
N GLU A 314 -18.71 20.89 -0.10
CA GLU A 314 -18.17 19.62 -0.58
C GLU A 314 -16.81 19.87 -1.24
N PRO A 315 -15.72 19.21 -0.80
CA PRO A 315 -14.44 19.23 -1.49
C PRO A 315 -14.60 18.84 -2.96
N GLN A 316 -13.86 19.51 -3.84
CA GLN A 316 -13.92 19.29 -5.29
C GLN A 316 -12.57 18.78 -5.80
N HIS A 317 -12.59 17.84 -6.75
CA HIS A 317 -11.38 17.33 -7.42
C HIS A 317 -10.84 18.28 -8.52
N ASN A 318 -11.11 19.57 -8.35
CA ASN A 318 -10.77 20.62 -9.31
C ASN A 318 -10.43 21.90 -8.55
N ASN A 319 -10.15 22.98 -9.28
CA ASN A 319 -9.72 24.24 -8.68
C ASN A 319 -10.89 25.11 -8.15
N GLU A 320 -12.08 24.55 -7.92
CA GLU A 320 -13.25 25.26 -7.42
C GLU A 320 -13.36 25.25 -5.89
N ASN A 321 -12.33 24.78 -5.17
CA ASN A 321 -12.34 24.77 -3.71
C ASN A 321 -12.16 26.20 -3.14
N ILE A 322 -13.11 26.58 -2.29
CA ILE A 322 -13.19 27.90 -1.66
C ILE A 322 -13.26 27.70 -0.14
N ILE A 323 -12.55 28.52 0.62
CA ILE A 323 -12.67 28.63 2.07
C ILE A 323 -13.93 29.44 2.41
N TYR A 324 -14.79 28.83 3.20
CA TYR A 324 -15.97 29.42 3.80
C TYR A 324 -15.85 29.44 5.32
N ILE A 325 -16.44 30.47 5.92
CA ILE A 325 -16.50 30.64 7.37
C ILE A 325 -17.96 30.65 7.80
N ASN A 326 -18.23 29.94 8.89
CA ASN A 326 -19.51 29.98 9.59
C ASN A 326 -19.91 31.43 9.89
N SER A 327 -21.09 31.86 9.44
CA SER A 327 -21.54 33.26 9.57
C SER A 327 -21.64 33.76 11.00
N GLN A 328 -21.81 32.86 11.98
CA GLN A 328 -21.82 33.22 13.40
C GLN A 328 -20.43 33.61 13.92
N GLU A 329 -19.38 33.12 13.28
CA GLU A 329 -17.99 33.29 13.69
C GLU A 329 -17.19 34.19 12.72
N SER A 330 -17.76 34.54 11.56
CA SER A 330 -17.03 35.27 10.51
C SER A 330 -16.53 36.65 10.95
N ALA A 331 -17.20 37.30 11.90
CA ALA A 331 -16.76 38.58 12.45
C ALA A 331 -15.53 38.46 13.38
N LYS A 332 -15.17 37.24 13.80
CA LYS A 332 -14.09 36.96 14.74
C LYS A 332 -12.84 36.39 14.08
N VAL A 333 -12.82 36.33 12.75
CA VAL A 333 -11.65 35.88 11.98
C VAL A 333 -10.56 36.94 12.07
N SER A 334 -9.40 36.53 12.59
CA SER A 334 -8.24 37.41 12.74
C SER A 334 -7.20 37.21 11.63
N ASP A 335 -7.01 35.97 11.17
CA ASP A 335 -6.10 35.64 10.08
C ASP A 335 -6.52 34.34 9.39
N ILE A 336 -6.34 34.27 8.07
CA ILE A 336 -6.42 33.05 7.28
C ILE A 336 -5.33 33.08 6.22
N THR A 337 -4.45 32.09 6.23
CA THR A 337 -3.27 32.05 5.37
C THR A 337 -3.06 30.67 4.74
N PHE A 338 -2.46 30.70 3.55
CA PHE A 338 -1.86 29.55 2.90
C PHE A 338 -0.35 29.77 2.79
N LYS A 339 0.42 28.72 3.04
CA LYS A 339 1.86 28.72 2.87
C LYS A 339 2.27 27.51 2.03
N HIS A 340 3.01 27.76 0.96
CA HIS A 340 3.74 26.72 0.22
C HIS A 340 5.18 26.71 0.75
N GLU A 341 5.62 25.55 1.21
CA GLU A 341 6.99 25.27 1.60
C GLU A 341 7.56 24.29 0.57
N GLU A 342 8.66 24.67 -0.09
CA GLU A 342 9.37 23.76 -0.98
C GLU A 342 9.93 22.59 -0.18
N GLY A 343 9.76 21.38 -0.72
CA GLY A 343 10.34 20.19 -0.12
C GLY A 343 11.86 20.31 -0.07
N GLN A 344 12.48 19.76 0.98
CA GLN A 344 13.93 19.54 0.92
C GLN A 344 14.19 18.55 -0.22
N GLN A 345 14.61 19.04 -1.39
CA GLN A 345 15.18 18.17 -2.39
C GLN A 345 16.37 17.45 -1.73
N PRO A 346 16.44 16.11 -1.79
CA PRO A 346 17.67 15.44 -1.39
C PRO A 346 18.80 16.07 -2.21
N GLU A 347 19.84 16.53 -1.52
CA GLU A 347 21.08 16.97 -2.15
C GLU A 347 21.48 15.86 -3.13
N PRO A 348 21.73 16.16 -4.43
CA PRO A 348 22.00 15.12 -5.41
C PRO A 348 23.15 14.28 -4.89
N GLU A 349 22.93 12.97 -4.72
CA GLU A 349 23.96 12.06 -4.26
C GLU A 349 25.17 12.21 -5.19
N HIS A 350 26.26 12.71 -4.63
CA HIS A 350 27.49 12.92 -5.36
C HIS A 350 28.20 11.57 -5.48
N TYR A 351 28.29 11.07 -6.72
CA TYR A 351 28.92 9.78 -6.99
C TYR A 351 30.28 9.98 -7.65
N ASP A 352 31.32 9.42 -7.04
CA ASP A 352 32.59 9.22 -7.72
C ASP A 352 32.41 8.16 -8.82
N PHE A 353 32.77 8.50 -10.06
CA PHE A 353 32.69 7.58 -11.20
C PHE A 353 34.07 7.05 -11.61
N ALA A 354 34.13 5.75 -11.94
CA ALA A 354 35.31 5.09 -12.44
C ALA A 354 35.07 4.52 -13.86
N PRO A 355 35.98 4.73 -14.82
CA PRO A 355 35.78 4.28 -16.20
C PRO A 355 35.82 2.76 -16.33
N ILE A 356 34.86 2.17 -17.04
CA ILE A 356 34.84 0.73 -17.36
C ILE A 356 35.29 0.52 -18.81
N ALA A 357 36.40 -0.18 -19.01
CA ALA A 357 36.90 -0.46 -20.35
C ALA A 357 36.06 -1.51 -21.09
N ALA A 358 35.93 -1.34 -22.41
CA ALA A 358 35.39 -2.39 -23.27
C ALA A 358 36.34 -3.59 -23.31
N MET A 359 35.80 -4.80 -23.49
CA MET A 359 36.60 -6.01 -23.63
C MET A 359 37.63 -5.87 -24.75
N ASN A 360 38.88 -6.25 -24.44
CA ASN A 360 40.02 -6.17 -25.35
C ASN A 360 40.33 -4.75 -25.87
N LYS A 361 39.84 -3.71 -25.20
CA LYS A 361 40.16 -2.31 -25.50
C LYS A 361 40.57 -1.59 -24.22
N SER A 362 41.33 -0.50 -24.36
CA SER A 362 41.74 0.35 -23.23
C SER A 362 40.83 1.57 -23.05
N SER A 363 39.70 1.63 -23.74
CA SER A 363 38.76 2.76 -23.73
C SER A 363 37.42 2.37 -23.12
N ASN A 364 36.86 3.27 -22.32
CA ASN A 364 35.51 3.19 -21.76
C ASN A 364 34.45 3.85 -22.67
N VAL A 365 34.88 4.56 -23.73
CA VAL A 365 33.99 5.22 -24.69
C VAL A 365 33.26 4.18 -25.53
N ILE A 366 31.95 4.36 -25.71
CA ILE A 366 31.17 3.59 -26.67
C ILE A 366 31.70 3.91 -28.06
N TYR A 367 32.39 2.93 -28.66
CA TYR A 367 33.04 3.10 -29.95
C TYR A 367 32.01 3.24 -31.07
N ASP A 368 32.36 4.02 -32.09
CA ASP A 368 31.58 4.12 -33.31
C ASP A 368 31.55 2.76 -34.04
N ILE A 369 30.45 2.50 -34.75
CA ILE A 369 30.24 1.28 -35.53
C ILE A 369 29.88 1.69 -36.96
N PRO A 370 30.88 1.91 -37.83
CA PRO A 370 30.64 2.42 -39.19
C PRO A 370 29.82 1.47 -40.08
N SER A 371 29.79 0.17 -39.75
CA SER A 371 29.06 -0.85 -40.49
C SER A 371 27.59 -0.99 -40.11
N LEU A 372 27.10 -0.18 -39.15
CA LEU A 372 25.74 -0.30 -38.62
C LEU A 372 24.69 0.15 -39.65
N LYS A 373 23.67 -0.68 -39.90
CA LYS A 373 22.59 -0.42 -40.85
C LYS A 373 21.22 -0.45 -40.18
N VAL A 374 20.23 0.17 -40.83
CA VAL A 374 18.82 0.08 -40.41
C VAL A 374 18.35 -1.37 -40.51
N GLY A 375 17.73 -1.88 -39.45
CA GLY A 375 17.35 -3.29 -39.32
C GLY A 375 18.27 -4.09 -38.39
N ASP A 376 19.51 -3.65 -38.19
CA ASP A 376 20.45 -4.34 -37.29
C ASP A 376 19.94 -4.34 -35.84
N LYS A 377 20.29 -5.40 -35.09
CA LYS A 377 20.08 -5.48 -33.64
C LYS A 377 21.42 -5.40 -32.93
N LEU A 378 21.61 -4.31 -32.20
CA LEU A 378 22.74 -4.09 -31.32
C LEU A 378 22.44 -4.67 -29.94
N VAL A 379 23.37 -5.40 -29.33
CA VAL A 379 23.26 -5.91 -27.96
C VAL A 379 24.46 -5.47 -27.15
N PHE A 380 24.25 -4.57 -26.20
CA PHE A 380 25.23 -4.20 -25.19
C PHE A 380 25.23 -5.26 -24.09
N ARG A 381 26.40 -5.74 -23.73
CA ARG A 381 26.60 -6.81 -22.73
C ARG A 381 27.59 -6.32 -21.68
N LEU A 382 27.18 -6.42 -20.42
CA LEU A 382 27.98 -6.03 -19.27
C LEU A 382 28.37 -7.28 -18.48
N PHE A 383 29.61 -7.34 -18.01
CA PHE A 383 30.19 -8.46 -17.28
C PHE A 383 30.75 -7.99 -15.95
N ASN A 384 30.64 -8.83 -14.91
CA ASN A 384 31.42 -8.69 -13.68
C ASN A 384 32.52 -9.76 -13.66
N ASN A 385 33.77 -9.33 -13.71
CA ASN A 385 35.00 -10.11 -13.77
C ASN A 385 35.55 -10.45 -12.37
N LYS A 386 34.71 -10.40 -11.32
CA LYS A 386 35.10 -10.72 -9.95
C LYS A 386 35.74 -12.10 -9.89
N THR A 387 36.95 -12.20 -9.37
CA THR A 387 37.60 -13.52 -9.23
C THR A 387 36.94 -14.25 -8.07
N ASN A 388 36.44 -15.47 -8.29
CA ASN A 388 35.89 -16.26 -7.20
C ASN A 388 37.05 -16.71 -6.30
N LEU A 389 37.15 -16.11 -5.11
CA LEU A 389 38.26 -16.31 -4.16
C LEU A 389 38.34 -17.75 -3.61
N LEU A 390 37.26 -18.54 -3.72
CA LEU A 390 37.24 -19.93 -3.27
C LEU A 390 37.76 -20.91 -4.33
N THR A 391 37.67 -20.56 -5.62
CA THR A 391 38.02 -21.47 -6.72
C THR A 391 39.27 -21.02 -7.49
N ASN A 392 39.77 -19.80 -7.28
CA ASN A 392 40.83 -19.18 -8.09
C ASN A 392 40.53 -19.19 -9.60
N VAL A 393 39.25 -19.37 -9.97
CA VAL A 393 38.76 -19.28 -11.33
C VAL A 393 38.21 -17.86 -11.50
N LYS A 394 38.69 -17.12 -12.51
CA LYS A 394 38.00 -15.90 -12.96
C LYS A 394 36.56 -16.32 -13.24
N SER A 395 35.56 -15.78 -12.54
CA SER A 395 34.17 -16.09 -12.87
C SER A 395 34.00 -15.75 -14.35
N GLY A 396 33.90 -16.78 -15.18
CA GLY A 396 33.93 -16.60 -16.63
C GLY A 396 32.82 -15.63 -17.00
N ASN A 397 33.16 -14.64 -17.84
CA ASN A 397 32.33 -13.63 -18.50
C ASN A 397 30.82 -13.96 -18.62
N THR A 398 30.09 -14.04 -17.51
CA THR A 398 28.63 -14.16 -17.51
C THR A 398 28.07 -12.76 -17.59
N ASP A 399 27.16 -12.57 -18.54
CA ASP A 399 26.45 -11.32 -18.69
C ASP A 399 25.66 -11.04 -17.42
N ILE A 400 26.01 -9.97 -16.71
CA ILE A 400 25.23 -9.48 -15.59
C ILE A 400 24.11 -8.56 -16.06
N ASP A 401 24.23 -8.01 -17.27
CA ASP A 401 23.15 -7.29 -17.95
C ASP A 401 23.29 -7.35 -19.47
N LYS A 402 22.15 -7.28 -20.18
CA LYS A 402 22.04 -7.27 -21.64
C LYS A 402 20.99 -6.25 -22.08
N ILE A 403 21.43 -5.23 -22.82
CA ILE A 403 20.52 -4.24 -23.40
C ILE A 403 20.55 -4.33 -24.92
N ALA A 404 19.42 -4.74 -25.49
CA ALA A 404 19.24 -4.81 -26.95
C ALA A 404 18.61 -3.52 -27.51
N LEU A 405 19.18 -2.98 -28.59
CA LEU A 405 18.68 -1.83 -29.33
C LEU A 405 18.48 -2.20 -30.81
N LYS A 406 17.26 -2.05 -31.33
CA LYS A 406 16.99 -2.18 -32.77
C LYS A 406 17.35 -0.87 -33.47
N ILE A 407 18.11 -0.96 -34.55
CA ILE A 407 18.49 0.19 -35.37
C ILE A 407 17.38 0.50 -36.38
N THR A 408 16.98 1.77 -36.40
CA THR A 408 15.89 2.31 -37.22
C THR A 408 16.38 3.59 -37.89
N ASP A 409 15.68 4.04 -38.93
CA ASP A 409 15.97 5.32 -39.59
C ASP A 409 16.01 6.50 -38.59
N LYS A 410 15.27 6.39 -37.49
CA LYS A 410 15.16 7.45 -36.46
C LYS A 410 16.37 7.51 -35.54
N ASN A 411 17.07 6.40 -35.29
CA ASN A 411 18.11 6.33 -34.27
C ASN A 411 19.50 6.05 -34.83
N ILE A 412 19.66 5.65 -36.10
CA ILE A 412 20.95 5.26 -36.67
C ILE A 412 22.03 6.35 -36.53
N GLY A 413 21.68 7.64 -36.66
CA GLY A 413 22.61 8.75 -36.48
C GLY A 413 22.90 9.12 -35.01
N LYS A 414 22.17 8.54 -34.05
CA LYS A 414 22.25 8.85 -32.60
C LYS A 414 22.13 7.58 -31.74
N TRP A 415 22.60 6.44 -32.25
CA TRP A 415 22.35 5.15 -31.61
C TRP A 415 23.05 5.04 -30.25
N GLN A 416 24.21 5.69 -30.08
CA GLN A 416 24.96 5.75 -28.82
C GLN A 416 24.14 6.43 -27.71
N PHE A 417 23.47 7.54 -28.03
CA PHE A 417 22.55 8.22 -27.11
C PHE A 417 21.32 7.36 -26.77
N ALA A 418 20.74 6.71 -27.79
CA ALA A 418 19.59 5.84 -27.60
C ALA A 418 19.93 4.61 -26.72
N LEU A 419 21.13 4.06 -26.89
CA LEU A 419 21.65 2.96 -26.07
C LEU A 419 21.86 3.42 -24.62
N ALA A 420 22.54 4.55 -24.41
CA ALA A 420 22.79 5.11 -23.08
C ALA A 420 21.50 5.35 -22.29
N ARG A 421 20.50 5.99 -22.92
CA ARG A 421 19.18 6.17 -22.31
C ARG A 421 18.50 4.85 -21.97
N LYS A 422 18.54 3.89 -22.90
CA LYS A 422 17.88 2.59 -22.70
C LYS A 422 18.55 1.78 -21.59
N PHE A 423 19.87 1.83 -21.50
CA PHE A 423 20.63 1.19 -20.43
C PHE A 423 20.30 1.81 -19.07
N ASN A 424 20.40 3.13 -18.93
CA ASN A 424 20.16 3.80 -17.64
C ASN A 424 18.70 3.65 -17.15
N ASP A 425 17.74 3.46 -18.07
CA ASP A 425 16.34 3.21 -17.74
C ASP A 425 16.07 1.74 -17.35
N LYS A 426 16.57 0.78 -18.14
CA LYS A 426 16.18 -0.64 -18.10
C LYS A 426 17.18 -1.57 -17.43
N SER A 427 18.42 -1.14 -17.19
CA SER A 427 19.42 -2.00 -16.57
C SER A 427 19.03 -2.37 -15.14
N THR A 428 19.26 -3.63 -14.80
CA THR A 428 19.09 -4.16 -13.44
C THR A 428 20.19 -3.73 -12.48
N VAL A 429 21.29 -3.17 -13.01
CA VAL A 429 22.46 -2.69 -12.25
C VAL A 429 22.69 -1.19 -12.45
N LYS A 430 21.63 -0.43 -12.74
CA LYS A 430 21.67 1.03 -12.95
C LYS A 430 22.08 1.84 -11.71
N ASP A 431 22.05 1.22 -10.54
CA ASP A 431 22.58 1.69 -9.26
C ASP A 431 24.09 1.47 -9.11
N LYS A 432 24.75 0.83 -10.09
CA LYS A 432 26.18 0.49 -10.06
C LYS A 432 26.94 0.91 -11.30
N VAL A 433 26.28 0.85 -12.47
CA VAL A 433 26.88 1.19 -13.77
C VAL A 433 25.96 2.16 -14.49
N VAL A 434 26.56 3.17 -15.11
CA VAL A 434 25.87 4.21 -15.87
C VAL A 434 26.57 4.44 -17.21
N ILE A 435 25.81 4.80 -18.23
CA ILE A 435 26.33 5.17 -19.55
C ILE A 435 26.00 6.64 -19.83
N GLY A 436 27.01 7.43 -20.18
CA GLY A 436 26.83 8.83 -20.53
C GLY A 436 28.13 9.58 -20.78
N TYR A 437 28.02 10.89 -20.98
CA TYR A 437 29.12 11.83 -20.92
C TYR A 437 29.30 12.27 -19.48
N LEU A 438 30.52 12.19 -18.96
CA LEU A 438 30.87 12.67 -17.63
C LEU A 438 31.12 14.18 -17.74
N ASN A 439 30.29 14.98 -17.07
CA ASN A 439 30.46 16.41 -16.92
C ASN A 439 30.62 16.73 -15.43
N ASP A 440 31.82 17.14 -15.03
CA ASP A 440 32.22 17.27 -13.64
C ASP A 440 31.94 15.95 -12.89
N ASP A 441 30.91 15.92 -12.05
CA ASP A 441 30.55 14.80 -11.19
C ASP A 441 29.22 14.15 -11.58
N GLU A 442 28.71 14.40 -12.79
CA GLU A 442 27.46 13.81 -13.29
C GLU A 442 27.70 13.06 -14.61
N VAL A 443 27.14 11.86 -14.74
CA VAL A 443 27.13 11.09 -15.99
C VAL A 443 25.72 11.11 -16.60
N SER A 444 25.57 11.75 -17.76
CA SER A 444 24.28 11.84 -18.45
C SER A 444 24.37 11.44 -19.94
N PRO A 445 23.33 10.81 -20.53
CA PRO A 445 23.33 10.45 -21.94
C PRO A 445 23.53 11.67 -22.86
N SER A 446 24.55 11.64 -23.70
CA SER A 446 24.90 12.74 -24.61
C SER A 446 24.54 12.43 -26.06
N ASN A 447 24.04 13.45 -26.78
CA ASN A 447 23.78 13.37 -28.22
C ASN A 447 25.04 13.58 -29.07
N SER A 448 26.16 13.94 -28.47
CA SER A 448 27.42 14.15 -29.17
C SER A 448 28.04 12.82 -29.58
N LYS A 449 28.56 12.76 -30.82
CA LYS A 449 29.22 11.57 -31.36
C LYS A 449 30.41 11.18 -30.49
N ASN A 450 30.50 9.90 -30.12
CA ASN A 450 31.57 9.34 -29.27
C ASN A 450 31.72 10.01 -27.89
N ALA A 451 30.69 10.70 -27.39
CA ALA A 451 30.74 11.32 -26.06
C ALA A 451 30.32 10.35 -24.93
N ASN A 452 29.51 9.35 -25.24
CA ASN A 452 29.03 8.40 -24.23
C ASN A 452 30.11 7.36 -23.90
N ALA A 453 30.33 7.14 -22.62
CA ALA A 453 31.23 6.15 -22.07
C ALA A 453 30.55 5.40 -20.90
N VAL A 454 31.12 4.26 -20.53
CA VAL A 454 30.59 3.40 -19.47
C VAL A 454 31.38 3.65 -18.18
N TYR A 455 30.66 3.90 -17.08
CA TYR A 455 31.24 4.19 -15.77
C TYR A 455 30.62 3.29 -14.69
N ALA A 456 31.45 2.87 -13.74
CA ALA A 456 31.00 2.30 -12.48
C ALA A 456 30.89 3.40 -11.42
N ILE A 457 29.93 3.30 -10.52
CA ILE A 457 29.93 4.06 -9.27
C ILE A 457 31.00 3.44 -8.36
N LYS A 458 31.91 4.26 -7.83
CA LYS A 458 33.13 3.79 -7.14
C LYS A 458 32.85 2.91 -5.92
N SER A 459 31.76 3.15 -5.20
CA SER A 459 31.32 2.29 -4.09
C SER A 459 31.06 0.84 -4.53
N ALA A 460 30.64 0.61 -5.79
CA ALA A 460 30.51 -0.73 -6.33
C ALA A 460 31.89 -1.41 -6.52
N LEU A 461 32.92 -0.65 -6.89
CA LEU A 461 34.28 -1.17 -7.03
C LEU A 461 34.94 -1.46 -5.67
N ASP A 462 34.66 -0.65 -4.65
CA ASP A 462 35.16 -0.87 -3.28
C ASP A 462 34.64 -2.19 -2.69
N SER A 463 33.49 -2.67 -3.17
CA SER A 463 32.94 -4.01 -2.83
C SER A 463 33.64 -5.18 -3.56
N GLY A 464 34.69 -4.87 -4.35
CA GLY A 464 35.51 -5.83 -5.08
C GLY A 464 34.91 -6.28 -6.42
N ASP A 465 33.93 -5.55 -6.97
CA ASP A 465 33.42 -5.81 -8.32
C ASP A 465 34.39 -5.27 -9.39
N ASN A 466 34.44 -5.91 -10.55
CA ASN A 466 35.33 -5.53 -11.64
C ASN A 466 34.60 -5.64 -12.98
N TYR A 467 34.16 -4.54 -13.56
CA TYR A 467 33.30 -4.59 -14.73
C TYR A 467 34.07 -4.58 -16.07
N SER A 468 33.46 -5.13 -17.11
CA SER A 468 33.84 -4.91 -18.51
C SER A 468 32.61 -5.03 -19.41
N TRP A 469 32.68 -4.55 -20.65
CA TRP A 469 31.52 -4.59 -21.56
C TRP A 469 31.90 -4.87 -23.01
N THR A 470 30.95 -5.35 -23.81
CA THR A 470 31.08 -5.48 -25.28
C THR A 470 29.77 -5.12 -25.97
N ILE A 471 29.84 -4.89 -27.29
CA ILE A 471 28.68 -4.70 -28.15
C ILE A 471 28.71 -5.74 -29.27
N ASP A 472 27.64 -6.53 -29.35
CA ASP A 472 27.40 -7.50 -30.43
C ASP A 472 26.39 -6.91 -31.44
N ILE A 473 26.59 -7.16 -32.73
CA ILE A 473 25.66 -6.75 -33.81
C ILE A 473 25.15 -8.00 -34.50
N ARG A 474 23.82 -8.09 -34.65
CA ARG A 474 23.19 -9.11 -35.49
C ARG A 474 22.56 -8.41 -36.70
N SER A 475 23.04 -8.73 -37.89
CA SER A 475 22.55 -8.10 -39.11
C SER A 475 21.23 -8.72 -39.56
N SER A 476 20.38 -7.92 -40.19
CA SER A 476 19.16 -8.41 -40.84
C SER A 476 19.41 -9.13 -42.16
N GLU A 477 20.64 -9.08 -42.69
CA GLU A 477 21.05 -9.69 -43.98
C GLU A 477 21.69 -11.09 -43.84
N ASP A 478 21.88 -11.61 -42.62
CA ASP A 478 22.26 -13.02 -42.47
C ASP A 478 21.15 -13.90 -43.04
N PRO A 479 21.47 -14.94 -43.85
CA PRO A 479 20.47 -15.87 -44.31
C PRO A 479 19.78 -16.41 -43.07
N GLN A 480 18.48 -16.10 -42.95
CA GLN A 480 17.65 -16.76 -41.97
C GLN A 480 17.86 -18.26 -42.25
N PRO A 481 18.40 -19.07 -41.31
CA PRO A 481 18.25 -20.50 -41.45
C PRO A 481 16.77 -20.72 -41.73
N GLU A 482 16.47 -21.47 -42.79
CA GLU A 482 15.16 -22.10 -42.98
C GLU A 482 14.69 -22.51 -41.58
N PRO A 483 13.48 -22.12 -41.12
CA PRO A 483 13.14 -22.19 -39.71
C PRO A 483 13.40 -23.59 -39.20
N GLU A 484 14.57 -23.76 -38.57
CA GLU A 484 14.79 -24.84 -37.64
C GLU A 484 13.70 -24.65 -36.59
N PRO A 485 13.04 -25.75 -36.22
CA PRO A 485 11.84 -25.71 -35.41
C PRO A 485 12.09 -24.77 -34.24
N THR A 486 11.15 -23.84 -34.03
CA THR A 486 11.08 -22.97 -32.86
C THR A 486 11.66 -23.72 -31.67
N PRO A 487 12.74 -23.24 -31.02
CA PRO A 487 13.22 -23.86 -29.79
C PRO A 487 12.02 -23.93 -28.86
N SER A 488 11.54 -25.13 -28.59
CA SER A 488 10.45 -25.33 -27.65
C SER A 488 10.93 -24.81 -26.31
N ASP A 489 10.06 -24.09 -25.60
CA ASP A 489 10.21 -23.75 -24.18
C ASP A 489 10.11 -25.00 -23.26
N ASN A 490 10.67 -26.14 -23.70
CA ASN A 490 10.63 -27.43 -23.05
C ASN A 490 12.07 -27.98 -22.95
N TYR A 491 12.71 -27.82 -21.80
CA TYR A 491 14.02 -28.46 -21.55
C TYR A 491 13.85 -29.97 -21.39
N ILE A 492 14.74 -30.82 -21.90
CA ILE A 492 14.73 -32.25 -21.49
C ILE A 492 15.48 -32.37 -20.17
N TYR A 493 14.80 -32.64 -19.07
CA TYR A 493 15.46 -32.75 -17.76
C TYR A 493 16.51 -33.87 -17.79
N PRO A 494 17.78 -33.65 -17.37
CA PRO A 494 18.27 -32.54 -16.51
C PRO A 494 18.94 -31.35 -17.24
N GLU A 495 18.74 -31.15 -18.54
CA GLU A 495 19.33 -30.03 -19.27
C GLU A 495 18.73 -28.69 -18.80
N GLY A 496 19.57 -27.70 -18.49
CA GLY A 496 19.12 -26.41 -17.95
C GLY A 496 18.96 -26.35 -16.43
N ILE A 497 19.43 -27.35 -15.68
CA ILE A 497 19.59 -27.21 -14.22
C ILE A 497 20.49 -26.00 -13.91
N GLY A 498 19.94 -25.07 -13.13
CA GLY A 498 20.50 -23.76 -12.80
C GLY A 498 19.81 -22.59 -13.50
N SER A 499 19.00 -22.84 -14.54
CA SER A 499 18.33 -21.81 -15.35
C SER A 499 16.81 -21.92 -15.38
N TYR A 500 16.19 -22.86 -14.65
CA TYR A 500 14.73 -22.94 -14.59
C TYR A 500 14.16 -21.80 -13.74
N GLU A 501 13.23 -21.04 -14.31
CA GLU A 501 12.50 -19.97 -13.66
C GLU A 501 11.06 -20.44 -13.36
N LEU A 502 10.28 -19.59 -12.67
CA LEU A 502 8.90 -19.93 -12.33
C LEU A 502 8.10 -20.09 -13.62
N GLY A 503 7.48 -21.25 -13.81
CA GLY A 503 6.70 -21.57 -15.00
C GLY A 503 7.49 -22.21 -16.15
N THR A 504 8.80 -22.42 -16.02
CA THR A 504 9.59 -23.18 -17.01
C THR A 504 9.05 -24.61 -17.17
N ILE A 505 8.85 -25.07 -18.40
CA ILE A 505 8.39 -26.43 -18.69
C ILE A 505 9.60 -27.30 -19.05
N VAL A 506 9.62 -28.52 -18.52
CA VAL A 506 10.64 -29.53 -18.82
C VAL A 506 9.98 -30.86 -19.18
N ILE A 507 10.60 -31.62 -20.07
CA ILE A 507 10.20 -32.97 -20.45
C ILE A 507 11.04 -33.97 -19.67
N SER A 508 10.40 -34.91 -18.98
CA SER A 508 11.06 -36.07 -18.36
C SER A 508 10.25 -37.33 -18.66
N ASP A 509 10.86 -38.34 -19.28
CA ASP A 509 10.21 -39.58 -19.73
C ASP A 509 8.93 -39.33 -20.54
N ASN A 510 9.02 -38.45 -21.54
CA ASN A 510 7.92 -38.02 -22.41
C ASN A 510 6.71 -37.37 -21.70
N LYS A 511 6.89 -36.94 -20.44
CA LYS A 511 5.90 -36.13 -19.72
C LYS A 511 6.40 -34.72 -19.52
N GLU A 512 5.50 -33.75 -19.64
CA GLU A 512 5.79 -32.34 -19.38
C GLU A 512 5.55 -31.99 -17.92
N PHE A 513 6.48 -31.22 -17.35
CA PHE A 513 6.46 -30.77 -15.97
C PHE A 513 6.75 -29.29 -15.91
N LYS A 514 5.87 -28.53 -15.25
CA LYS A 514 6.01 -27.07 -15.11
C LYS A 514 6.59 -26.71 -13.74
N CYS A 515 7.65 -25.89 -13.73
CA CYS A 515 8.33 -25.48 -12.51
C CYS A 515 7.45 -24.55 -11.66
N LYS A 516 7.29 -24.87 -10.37
CA LYS A 516 6.56 -24.08 -9.37
C LYS A 516 7.48 -23.33 -8.41
N VAL A 517 8.69 -23.84 -8.17
CA VAL A 517 9.64 -23.28 -7.20
C VAL A 517 11.06 -23.35 -7.78
N PRO A 518 11.58 -22.26 -8.37
CA PRO A 518 12.85 -22.26 -9.10
C PRO A 518 14.06 -22.83 -8.32
N SER A 519 14.18 -22.52 -7.04
CA SER A 519 15.26 -23.02 -6.18
C SER A 519 15.22 -24.54 -5.98
N TRP A 520 14.06 -25.17 -6.13
CA TRP A 520 13.89 -26.63 -6.04
C TRP A 520 13.92 -27.29 -7.42
N CYS A 521 13.35 -26.67 -8.46
CA CYS A 521 13.43 -27.17 -9.84
C CYS A 521 14.88 -27.34 -10.30
N ASN A 522 15.77 -26.44 -9.86
CA ASN A 522 17.20 -26.47 -10.17
C ASN A 522 18.02 -27.34 -9.19
N ASN A 523 17.39 -28.22 -8.41
CA ASN A 523 18.05 -29.13 -7.48
C ASN A 523 17.69 -30.59 -7.82
N GLU A 524 18.72 -31.42 -8.01
CA GLU A 524 18.58 -32.83 -8.42
C GLU A 524 17.71 -33.67 -7.46
N ALA A 525 17.66 -33.31 -6.16
CA ALA A 525 16.83 -33.99 -5.17
C ALA A 525 15.32 -33.89 -5.50
N TYR A 526 14.90 -32.90 -6.27
CA TYR A 526 13.51 -32.61 -6.61
C TYR A 526 13.21 -32.87 -8.09
N LYS A 527 13.90 -33.82 -8.74
CA LYS A 527 13.68 -34.13 -10.16
C LYS A 527 12.20 -34.43 -10.50
N PRO A 528 11.74 -34.14 -11.74
CA PRO A 528 10.33 -34.26 -12.14
C PRO A 528 9.68 -35.65 -11.97
N LEU A 529 10.47 -36.74 -11.99
CA LEU A 529 9.98 -38.10 -11.73
C LEU A 529 10.44 -38.64 -10.36
N GLY A 530 10.85 -37.76 -9.46
CA GLY A 530 11.30 -38.08 -8.10
C GLY A 530 10.17 -38.07 -7.07
N ILE A 531 10.42 -38.65 -5.91
CA ILE A 531 9.45 -38.69 -4.79
C ILE A 531 9.04 -37.30 -4.27
N TYR A 532 9.86 -36.28 -4.53
CA TYR A 532 9.59 -34.89 -4.17
C TYR A 532 9.14 -34.03 -5.37
N SER A 533 8.83 -34.66 -6.51
CA SER A 533 8.46 -33.95 -7.74
C SER A 533 7.31 -32.97 -7.53
N SER A 534 6.24 -33.39 -6.86
CA SER A 534 5.05 -32.56 -6.63
C SER A 534 5.32 -31.31 -5.77
N ALA A 535 6.45 -31.22 -5.07
CA ALA A 535 6.85 -30.01 -4.36
C ALA A 535 7.47 -28.95 -5.29
N ALA A 536 8.17 -29.37 -6.35
CA ALA A 536 8.88 -28.49 -7.27
C ALA A 536 8.19 -28.33 -8.64
N TRP A 537 7.43 -29.34 -9.08
CA TRP A 537 6.88 -29.48 -10.42
C TRP A 537 5.36 -29.71 -10.41
N GLU A 538 4.70 -29.26 -11.46
CA GLU A 538 3.32 -29.56 -11.82
C GLU A 538 3.33 -30.53 -13.01
N ASP A 539 2.78 -31.73 -12.87
CA ASP A 539 2.67 -32.71 -13.96
C ASP A 539 1.57 -32.28 -14.92
N MET A 540 1.97 -31.95 -16.15
CA MET A 540 1.07 -31.44 -17.20
C MET A 540 0.39 -32.58 -17.98
N SER A 541 0.76 -33.85 -17.73
CA SER A 541 0.19 -35.02 -18.42
C SER A 541 -1.20 -35.44 -17.90
N GLU A 542 -1.67 -34.86 -16.79
CA GLU A 542 -3.02 -35.09 -16.22
C GLU A 542 -3.99 -33.92 -16.48
N GLN A 543 -4.03 -33.39 -17.71
CA GLN A 543 -5.15 -32.55 -18.17
C GLN A 543 -5.93 -33.31 -19.26
N PRO A 544 -7.23 -33.59 -19.07
CA PRO A 544 -8.03 -34.27 -20.09
C PRO A 544 -8.18 -33.36 -21.32
N GLU A 545 -7.99 -33.92 -22.51
CA GLU A 545 -8.04 -33.19 -23.79
C GLU A 545 -9.36 -32.41 -23.97
N PRO A 546 -9.32 -31.18 -24.51
CA PRO A 546 -10.51 -30.45 -24.89
C PRO A 546 -11.11 -31.04 -26.18
N GLY A 547 -12.33 -31.59 -26.07
CA GLY A 547 -13.21 -31.81 -27.21
C GLY A 547 -13.66 -30.49 -27.85
N PRO A 548 -14.34 -30.54 -29.01
CA PRO A 548 -14.73 -29.35 -29.75
C PRO A 548 -15.67 -28.47 -28.91
N THR A 549 -15.32 -27.19 -28.76
CA THR A 549 -16.11 -26.22 -27.99
C THR A 549 -17.44 -25.94 -28.70
N PRO A 550 -18.60 -26.11 -28.03
CA PRO A 550 -19.89 -25.70 -28.58
C PRO A 550 -19.94 -24.17 -28.76
N GLU A 551 -20.64 -23.71 -29.81
CA GLU A 551 -20.92 -22.29 -30.02
C GLU A 551 -21.47 -21.64 -28.72
N GLY A 552 -20.82 -20.55 -28.27
CA GLY A 552 -21.29 -19.74 -27.15
C GLY A 552 -20.41 -19.73 -25.91
N THR A 553 -19.23 -20.35 -25.88
CA THR A 553 -18.30 -20.21 -24.74
C THR A 553 -17.22 -19.16 -25.02
N TRP A 554 -16.92 -18.29 -24.05
CA TRP A 554 -15.85 -17.29 -24.18
C TRP A 554 -14.46 -17.95 -24.10
N ASP A 555 -13.54 -17.51 -24.96
CA ASP A 555 -12.16 -17.99 -25.06
C ASP A 555 -11.21 -16.78 -25.05
N LYS A 556 -10.28 -16.77 -24.09
CA LYS A 556 -9.29 -15.69 -23.90
C LYS A 556 -8.40 -15.44 -25.12
N ASN A 557 -8.19 -16.46 -25.96
CA ASN A 557 -7.32 -16.39 -27.12
C ASN A 557 -8.08 -16.00 -28.39
N LYS A 558 -9.42 -15.96 -28.35
CA LYS A 558 -10.27 -15.60 -29.49
C LYS A 558 -10.57 -14.10 -29.51
N VAL A 559 -10.58 -13.52 -30.70
CA VAL A 559 -11.02 -12.14 -30.96
C VAL A 559 -12.53 -12.11 -31.10
N TYR A 560 -13.16 -11.09 -30.51
CA TYR A 560 -14.61 -10.82 -30.59
C TYR A 560 -14.87 -9.40 -31.09
N THR A 561 -15.96 -9.25 -31.84
CA THR A 561 -16.43 -7.99 -32.43
C THR A 561 -17.94 -7.83 -32.24
N GLU A 562 -18.50 -6.65 -32.48
CA GLU A 562 -19.94 -6.38 -32.37
C GLU A 562 -20.84 -7.28 -33.23
N GLN A 563 -20.28 -7.86 -34.29
CA GLN A 563 -20.99 -8.73 -35.23
C GLN A 563 -21.01 -10.20 -34.80
N ASP A 564 -20.18 -10.57 -33.82
CA ASP A 564 -20.11 -11.94 -33.33
C ASP A 564 -21.31 -12.30 -32.44
N LYS A 565 -21.62 -13.60 -32.40
CA LYS A 565 -22.64 -14.12 -31.49
C LYS A 565 -22.22 -13.86 -30.02
N PRO A 566 -23.17 -13.51 -29.13
CA PRO A 566 -22.89 -13.37 -27.70
C PRO A 566 -22.27 -14.64 -27.10
N VAL A 567 -21.42 -14.44 -26.10
CA VAL A 567 -20.79 -15.53 -25.34
C VAL A 567 -21.51 -15.70 -24.01
N THR A 568 -21.59 -16.93 -23.53
CA THR A 568 -22.16 -17.32 -22.25
C THR A 568 -21.04 -17.75 -21.32
N LEU A 569 -21.00 -17.17 -20.14
CA LEU A 569 -20.06 -17.55 -19.08
C LEU A 569 -20.82 -17.63 -17.76
N GLU A 570 -20.74 -18.78 -17.08
CA GLU A 570 -21.48 -19.05 -15.82
C GLU A 570 -23.00 -18.79 -15.91
N GLY A 571 -23.59 -18.99 -17.10
CA GLY A 571 -25.03 -18.79 -17.34
C GLY A 571 -25.45 -17.34 -17.64
N ILE A 572 -24.51 -16.41 -17.72
CA ILE A 572 -24.75 -15.01 -18.08
C ILE A 572 -24.27 -14.78 -19.51
N THR A 573 -25.09 -14.09 -20.33
CA THR A 573 -24.78 -13.79 -21.72
C THR A 573 -24.14 -12.40 -21.85
N TYR A 574 -23.06 -12.31 -22.63
CA TYR A 574 -22.31 -11.09 -22.86
C TYR A 574 -22.16 -10.84 -24.36
N LYS A 575 -22.39 -9.59 -24.78
CA LYS A 575 -22.16 -9.13 -26.15
C LYS A 575 -20.95 -8.20 -26.18
N ALA A 576 -20.07 -8.39 -27.16
CA ALA A 576 -18.95 -7.48 -27.39
C ALA A 576 -19.45 -6.15 -27.98
N ASN A 577 -18.94 -5.04 -27.45
CA ASN A 577 -19.30 -3.68 -27.88
C ASN A 577 -18.38 -3.12 -28.97
N TYR A 578 -17.21 -3.72 -29.18
CA TYR A 578 -16.22 -3.42 -30.21
C TYR A 578 -15.16 -4.54 -30.22
N TRP A 579 -14.08 -4.40 -30.98
CA TRP A 579 -13.00 -5.38 -31.03
C TRP A 579 -12.39 -5.63 -29.63
N THR A 580 -12.31 -6.89 -29.20
CA THR A 580 -11.70 -7.27 -27.91
C THR A 580 -11.12 -8.69 -27.97
N GLN A 581 -10.01 -8.93 -27.26
CA GLN A 581 -9.34 -10.22 -27.12
C GLN A 581 -8.69 -10.29 -25.74
N GLY A 582 -8.89 -11.40 -25.00
CA GLY A 582 -8.33 -11.57 -23.66
C GLY A 582 -9.07 -10.84 -22.52
N ASP A 583 -9.92 -9.86 -22.83
CA ASP A 583 -10.75 -9.18 -21.82
C ASP A 583 -11.89 -10.10 -21.34
N ASP A 584 -11.80 -10.59 -20.11
CA ASP A 584 -12.82 -11.45 -19.49
C ASP A 584 -14.17 -10.69 -19.35
N PRO A 585 -15.28 -11.18 -19.95
CA PRO A 585 -16.58 -10.51 -19.90
C PRO A 585 -17.11 -10.30 -18.49
N ARG A 586 -16.72 -11.13 -17.50
CA ARG A 586 -17.16 -10.96 -16.10
C ARG A 586 -16.57 -9.72 -15.44
N LYS A 587 -15.37 -9.34 -15.84
CA LYS A 587 -14.59 -8.24 -15.24
C LYS A 587 -14.65 -6.95 -16.07
N ASN A 588 -14.86 -7.09 -17.37
CA ASN A 588 -14.78 -5.99 -18.33
C ASN A 588 -16.15 -5.68 -18.97
N ASN A 589 -17.23 -5.70 -18.18
CA ASN A 589 -18.57 -5.32 -18.62
C ASN A 589 -19.11 -4.09 -17.87
N CYS A 590 -19.78 -3.19 -18.59
CA CYS A 590 -20.53 -2.07 -18.03
C CYS A 590 -21.54 -1.51 -19.04
N GLN A 591 -22.38 -0.58 -18.60
CA GLN A 591 -23.47 -0.03 -19.42
C GLN A 591 -22.96 0.85 -20.59
N TYR A 592 -21.82 1.52 -20.45
CA TYR A 592 -21.22 2.36 -21.49
C TYR A 592 -19.69 2.30 -21.45
N GLY A 593 -19.06 2.11 -22.60
CA GLY A 593 -17.61 2.26 -22.77
C GLY A 593 -16.75 1.01 -22.50
N CYS A 594 -17.30 -0.06 -21.90
CA CYS A 594 -16.57 -1.31 -21.69
C CYS A 594 -16.55 -2.23 -22.93
N PRO A 595 -15.61 -3.18 -23.03
CA PRO A 595 -15.56 -4.15 -24.12
C PRO A 595 -16.79 -5.06 -24.20
N TRP A 596 -17.45 -5.33 -23.07
CA TRP A 596 -18.61 -6.22 -22.98
C TRP A 596 -19.85 -5.53 -22.39
N THR A 597 -21.04 -5.97 -22.80
CA THR A 597 -22.33 -5.63 -22.18
C THR A 597 -23.05 -6.92 -21.79
N LYS A 598 -23.59 -6.98 -20.57
CA LYS A 598 -24.48 -8.06 -20.14
C LYS A 598 -25.82 -7.95 -20.89
N VAL A 599 -26.27 -9.07 -21.48
CA VAL A 599 -27.50 -9.16 -22.28
C VAL A 599 -28.62 -9.81 -21.47
#